data_AF-A0A8H6J4X4-F1
#
_entry.id   AF-A0A8H6J4X4-F1
#
_cell.length_a   1.000
_cell.length_b   1.000
_cell.length_c   1.000
_cell.angle_alpha   90.00
_cell.angle_beta   90.00
_cell.angle_gamma   90.00
#
_symmetry.space_group_name_H-M   'P 1'
#
loop_
_entity.id
_entity.type
_entity.pdbx_description
1 polymer ?
#
loop_
_entity_poly.entity_id
_entity_poly.type
_entity_poly.pdbx_seq_one_letter_code
_entity_poly.pdbx_strand_id
1 'polypeptide(L)'
;MFIASVVDTSCRANRNPRFTKYSDNERITVVELRNPDTGAGSYALRHKDPTSESDETFRLSVKTSAGEFRIPEHGGTVTLAGHFAKILVANFALGTGGAVLTYSTAEALTYGIFDGGQFEVQLDNSVRVLVLDRDAAHSFWVPAVTNDPLVPEDKVERLPSYTPNPPTWIPATHTTTPNPDENATLPYLYADDYGIHAGFILWRAVFPSPATALHLVTQGGILHAHSIYLNSHPLSSFFGSLTAASGTSTIPLPQSLLHNGTENVILVLQDTSAHEQGSAALRPRGILNATLLGSDAGFSSWHLAGTAGRSAGFDDSTWEEGSPSDGLTGAGVMFHRSIVPLDTPDGHDVSLSIRLGLQTDSDNYTDFRACMYVNEYLYGKYLPKFAPLRNTFPVQGKRGQGR
;
A
#
# COMPACT_ATOMS: atom_id res chain seq x y z
N MET A 1 -3.60 -16.65 17.96
CA MET A 1 -4.33 -17.04 19.17
C MET A 1 -3.36 -17.55 20.24
N PHE A 2 -2.89 -18.81 20.19
CA PHE A 2 -1.89 -19.45 21.09
C PHE A 2 -0.96 -18.51 21.88
N ILE A 3 -0.10 -17.72 21.22
CA ILE A 3 0.90 -16.84 21.87
C ILE A 3 0.26 -15.88 22.90
N ALA A 4 -0.91 -15.31 22.60
CA ALA A 4 -1.60 -14.39 23.51
C ALA A 4 -2.13 -15.08 24.78
N SER A 5 -2.41 -16.39 24.72
CA SER A 5 -2.77 -17.22 25.87
C SER A 5 -1.56 -17.88 26.58
N VAL A 6 -0.34 -17.72 26.05
CA VAL A 6 0.87 -18.47 26.48
C VAL A 6 1.93 -17.53 27.09
N VAL A 7 1.45 -16.44 27.70
CA VAL A 7 2.23 -15.35 28.31
C VAL A 7 3.39 -15.85 29.19
N ASP A 8 3.14 -16.93 29.95
CA ASP A 8 4.11 -17.53 30.86
C ASP A 8 5.39 -18.06 30.17
N THR A 9 5.32 -18.54 28.92
CA THR A 9 6.53 -18.95 28.17
C THR A 9 7.01 -17.91 27.16
N SER A 10 6.22 -16.89 26.82
CA SER A 10 6.69 -15.80 25.95
C SER A 10 7.51 -14.74 26.68
N CYS A 11 7.21 -14.48 27.96
CA CYS A 11 7.78 -13.32 28.67
C CYS A 11 9.10 -13.60 29.41
N ARG A 12 9.45 -14.85 29.72
CA ARG A 12 10.66 -15.17 30.51
C ARG A 12 11.31 -16.54 30.26
N ALA A 13 11.10 -17.16 29.09
CA ALA A 13 11.67 -18.47 28.80
C ALA A 13 13.16 -18.43 28.41
N ASN A 14 13.96 -19.30 29.02
CA ASN A 14 15.32 -19.60 28.57
C ASN A 14 15.28 -20.53 27.35
N ARG A 15 16.00 -20.17 26.29
CA ARG A 15 16.21 -21.02 25.11
C ARG A 15 17.32 -22.02 25.38
N ASN A 16 17.00 -23.31 25.40
CA ASN A 16 18.01 -24.35 25.59
C ASN A 16 18.80 -24.59 24.28
N PRO A 17 20.13 -24.40 24.23
CA PRO A 17 20.92 -24.56 23.01
C PRO A 17 21.16 -26.03 22.60
N ARG A 18 20.63 -27.01 23.36
CA ARG A 18 20.74 -28.44 23.04
C ARG A 18 19.75 -28.88 21.96
N PHE A 19 19.89 -28.35 20.75
CA PHE A 19 19.09 -28.77 19.59
C PHE A 19 19.17 -30.30 19.37
N THR A 20 18.11 -30.87 18.79
CA THR A 20 17.95 -32.30 18.40
C THR A 20 17.90 -33.36 19.50
N LYS A 21 18.39 -33.15 20.74
CA LYS A 21 18.40 -34.20 21.79
C LYS A 21 17.06 -34.57 22.42
N TYR A 22 15.94 -34.06 21.91
CA TYR A 22 14.59 -34.34 22.40
C TYR A 22 13.80 -35.31 21.50
N SER A 23 14.13 -35.40 20.21
CA SER A 23 13.49 -36.34 19.29
C SER A 23 14.34 -37.60 19.15
N ASP A 24 13.70 -38.73 18.87
CA ASP A 24 14.37 -39.95 18.43
C ASP A 24 14.56 -40.05 16.90
N ASN A 25 13.99 -39.10 16.13
CA ASN A 25 14.20 -38.97 14.70
C ASN A 25 15.14 -37.78 14.41
N GLU A 26 16.33 -38.05 13.88
CA GLU A 26 17.34 -37.03 13.55
C GLU A 26 16.91 -36.05 12.43
N ARG A 27 15.83 -36.34 11.71
CA ARG A 27 15.22 -35.41 10.74
C ARG A 27 14.35 -34.34 11.41
N ILE A 28 14.04 -34.47 12.70
CA ILE A 28 13.28 -33.48 13.47
C ILE A 28 14.24 -32.59 14.28
N THR A 29 14.15 -31.28 14.06
CA THR A 29 14.78 -30.28 14.93
C THR A 29 13.80 -29.84 16.01
N VAL A 30 14.24 -29.97 17.26
CA VAL A 30 13.52 -29.50 18.44
C VAL A 30 14.26 -28.33 19.09
N VAL A 31 13.51 -27.31 19.49
CA VAL A 31 13.97 -26.23 20.38
C VAL A 31 13.10 -26.24 21.65
N GLU A 32 13.72 -26.40 22.82
CA GLU A 32 13.05 -26.21 24.11
C GLU A 32 13.16 -24.75 24.53
N LEU A 33 12.00 -24.16 24.83
CA LEU A 33 11.85 -22.91 25.59
C LEU A 33 11.29 -23.28 26.97
N ARG A 34 11.95 -22.87 28.06
CA ARG A 34 11.56 -23.22 29.43
C ARG A 34 11.47 -21.96 30.30
N ASN A 35 10.30 -21.69 30.88
CA ASN A 35 10.19 -20.72 31.97
C ASN A 35 10.93 -21.29 33.21
N PRO A 36 11.91 -20.58 33.80
CA PRO A 36 12.70 -21.07 34.94
C PRO A 36 11.97 -20.98 36.29
N ASP A 37 10.94 -20.13 36.40
CA ASP A 37 10.19 -19.87 37.64
C ASP A 37 9.00 -20.84 37.80
N THR A 38 8.26 -21.09 36.71
CA THR A 38 7.07 -21.99 36.70
C THR A 38 7.38 -23.40 36.22
N GLY A 39 8.53 -23.59 35.56
CA GLY A 39 8.86 -24.84 34.88
C GLY A 39 8.07 -25.12 33.60
N ALA A 40 7.20 -24.20 33.14
CA ALA A 40 6.43 -24.39 31.90
C ALA A 40 7.33 -24.48 30.66
N GLY A 41 7.09 -25.48 29.82
CA GLY A 41 7.92 -25.83 28.67
C GLY A 41 7.16 -25.81 27.35
N SER A 42 7.74 -25.14 26.35
CA SER A 42 7.26 -25.11 24.97
C SER A 42 8.32 -25.72 24.06
N TYR A 43 7.94 -26.77 23.33
CA TYR A 43 8.79 -27.51 22.40
C TYR A 43 8.43 -27.15 20.96
N ALA A 44 9.22 -26.27 20.35
CA ALA A 44 9.06 -25.93 18.94
C ALA A 44 9.73 -26.99 18.06
N LEU A 45 8.95 -27.63 17.20
CA LEU A 45 9.31 -28.73 16.34
C LEU A 45 9.26 -28.30 14.88
N ARG A 46 10.26 -28.69 14.09
CA ARG A 46 10.25 -28.58 12.62
C ARG A 46 11.08 -29.69 11.98
N HIS A 47 10.89 -29.93 10.69
CA HIS A 47 11.86 -30.65 9.86
C HIS A 47 13.23 -29.96 9.92
N LYS A 48 14.31 -30.75 9.98
CA LYS A 48 15.71 -30.30 10.03
C LYS A 48 16.10 -29.56 8.76
N ASP A 49 15.74 -30.13 7.62
CA ASP A 49 15.60 -29.41 6.36
C ASP A 49 14.23 -28.70 6.35
N PRO A 50 14.17 -27.35 6.34
CA PRO A 50 12.90 -26.64 6.34
C PRO A 50 12.11 -26.77 5.03
N THR A 51 12.71 -27.32 3.96
CA THR A 51 12.06 -27.54 2.66
C THR A 51 11.45 -28.93 2.49
N SER A 52 11.57 -29.82 3.48
CA SER A 52 11.10 -31.20 3.36
C SER A 52 9.58 -31.32 3.21
N GLU A 53 9.16 -32.01 2.14
CA GLU A 53 7.78 -32.42 1.89
C GLU A 53 7.44 -33.78 2.52
N SER A 54 8.40 -34.47 3.15
CA SER A 54 8.17 -35.78 3.77
C SER A 54 7.38 -35.70 5.07
N ASP A 55 6.51 -36.68 5.29
CA ASP A 55 5.91 -36.97 6.59
C ASP A 55 6.93 -37.72 7.47
N GLU A 56 7.20 -37.17 8.66
CA GLU A 56 8.19 -37.70 9.60
C GLU A 56 7.55 -38.09 10.93
N THR A 57 7.75 -39.34 11.35
CA THR A 57 7.27 -39.86 12.64
C THR A 57 8.36 -39.87 13.71
N PHE A 58 8.01 -39.58 14.95
CA PHE A 58 8.95 -39.52 16.08
C PHE A 58 8.25 -39.69 17.44
N ARG A 59 9.03 -39.86 18.50
CA ARG A 59 8.63 -39.58 19.89
C ARG A 59 9.45 -38.42 20.45
N LEU A 60 8.90 -37.75 21.45
CA LEU A 60 9.51 -36.57 22.08
C LEU A 60 9.79 -36.83 23.57
N SER A 61 11.02 -36.57 24.01
CA SER A 61 11.38 -36.53 25.43
C SER A 61 11.03 -35.16 26.01
N VAL A 62 10.10 -35.10 26.95
CA VAL A 62 9.61 -33.87 27.59
C VAL A 62 9.85 -33.87 29.11
N LYS A 63 10.12 -32.70 29.68
CA LYS A 63 10.31 -32.50 31.13
C LYS A 63 9.11 -31.79 31.75
N THR A 64 8.68 -32.25 32.92
CA THR A 64 7.52 -31.75 33.68
C THR A 64 7.82 -31.74 35.19
N SER A 65 6.95 -31.13 36.00
CA SER A 65 7.01 -31.26 37.47
C SER A 65 6.81 -32.70 37.99
N ALA A 66 6.13 -33.56 37.23
CA ALA A 66 5.90 -34.96 37.58
C ALA A 66 7.03 -35.91 37.12
N GLY A 67 8.01 -35.42 36.35
CA GLY A 67 9.13 -36.21 35.84
C GLY A 67 9.48 -35.93 34.37
N GLU A 68 10.36 -36.75 33.81
CA GLU A 68 10.69 -36.77 32.38
C GLU A 68 9.97 -37.92 31.68
N PHE A 69 9.25 -37.62 30.60
CA PHE A 69 8.41 -38.56 29.87
C PHE A 69 8.83 -38.66 28.39
N ARG A 70 8.67 -39.83 27.76
CA ARG A 70 8.88 -40.00 26.30
C ARG A 70 7.53 -40.21 25.62
N ILE A 71 6.97 -39.12 25.09
CA ILE A 71 5.59 -39.07 24.59
C ILE A 71 5.51 -39.46 23.10
N PRO A 72 4.44 -40.17 22.67
CA PRO A 72 3.31 -40.62 23.49
C PRO A 72 3.66 -41.87 24.30
N GLU A 73 3.29 -41.88 25.59
CA GLU A 73 3.65 -42.97 26.52
C GLU A 73 2.87 -44.26 26.25
N HIS A 74 1.58 -44.15 25.92
CA HIS A 74 0.67 -45.28 25.72
C HIS A 74 0.79 -45.95 24.33
N GLY A 75 1.85 -45.67 23.57
CA GLY A 75 2.11 -46.25 22.25
C GLY A 75 2.07 -45.24 21.10
N GLY A 76 2.33 -45.72 19.88
CA GLY A 76 2.35 -44.88 18.67
C GLY A 76 3.53 -43.90 18.58
N THR A 77 3.36 -42.85 17.78
CA THR A 77 4.31 -41.77 17.46
C THR A 77 3.55 -40.47 17.19
N VAL A 78 4.23 -39.34 17.29
CA VAL A 78 3.76 -38.06 16.72
C VAL A 78 4.20 -38.01 15.25
N THR A 79 3.34 -37.48 14.37
CA THR A 79 3.67 -37.21 12.96
C THR A 79 3.84 -35.70 12.74
N LEU A 80 4.90 -35.32 12.03
CA LEU A 80 5.08 -33.99 11.46
C LEU A 80 5.04 -34.12 9.93
N ALA A 81 3.97 -33.64 9.33
CA ALA A 81 3.78 -33.70 7.88
C ALA A 81 4.69 -32.71 7.11
N GLY A 82 4.84 -32.89 5.80
CA GLY A 82 5.64 -32.01 4.93
C GLY A 82 5.37 -30.51 5.15
N HIS A 83 6.44 -29.70 5.18
CA HIS A 83 6.46 -28.26 5.48
C HIS A 83 5.84 -27.80 6.81
N PHE A 84 5.33 -28.69 7.67
CA PHE A 84 4.78 -28.29 8.96
C PHE A 84 5.85 -28.02 10.03
N ALA A 85 5.50 -27.12 10.95
CA ALA A 85 6.08 -26.97 12.26
C ALA A 85 4.99 -27.20 13.32
N LYS A 86 5.37 -27.50 14.56
CA LYS A 86 4.45 -27.64 15.69
C LYS A 86 5.00 -27.02 16.96
N ILE A 87 4.14 -26.53 17.86
CA ILE A 87 4.54 -26.20 19.25
C ILE A 87 3.79 -27.11 20.22
N LEU A 88 4.51 -28.07 20.81
CA LEU A 88 3.99 -28.93 21.87
C LEU A 88 4.27 -28.32 23.24
N VAL A 89 3.35 -28.48 24.19
CA VAL A 89 3.45 -27.89 25.53
C VAL A 89 3.60 -28.95 26.62
N ALA A 90 4.32 -28.61 27.69
CA ALA A 90 4.54 -29.44 28.86
C ALA A 90 4.54 -28.58 30.13
N ASN A 91 3.97 -29.09 31.23
CA ASN A 91 3.82 -28.37 32.50
C ASN A 91 3.14 -27.00 32.31
N PHE A 92 2.06 -26.96 31.53
CA PHE A 92 1.41 -25.72 31.09
C PHE A 92 0.21 -25.38 31.97
N ALA A 93 0.26 -24.25 32.68
CA ALA A 93 -0.81 -23.81 33.58
C ALA A 93 -2.02 -23.26 32.81
N LEU A 94 -3.22 -23.68 33.22
CA LEU A 94 -4.50 -23.30 32.62
C LEU A 94 -5.19 -22.24 33.50
N GLY A 95 -4.72 -21.00 33.39
CA GLY A 95 -5.25 -19.87 34.15
C GLY A 95 -4.91 -19.90 35.64
N THR A 96 -5.70 -19.18 36.45
CA THR A 96 -5.46 -19.00 37.89
C THR A 96 -6.00 -20.13 38.78
N GLY A 97 -6.77 -21.06 38.23
CA GLY A 97 -7.43 -22.15 38.96
C GLY A 97 -6.52 -23.32 39.40
N GLY A 98 -5.19 -23.20 39.22
CA GLY A 98 -4.22 -24.22 39.63
C GLY A 98 -4.16 -25.49 38.76
N ALA A 99 -5.00 -25.61 37.73
CA ALA A 99 -4.94 -26.72 36.78
C ALA A 99 -3.69 -26.64 35.90
N VAL A 100 -2.97 -27.76 35.74
CA VAL A 100 -1.77 -27.85 34.92
C VAL A 100 -1.89 -29.02 33.93
N LEU A 101 -1.65 -28.74 32.66
CA LEU A 101 -1.53 -29.71 31.59
C LEU A 101 -0.11 -30.30 31.58
N THR A 102 0.04 -31.54 32.06
CA THR A 102 1.34 -32.23 32.19
C THR A 102 2.11 -32.25 30.88
N TYR A 103 1.46 -32.65 29.78
CA TYR A 103 1.92 -32.44 28.40
C TYR A 103 0.77 -32.53 27.41
N SER A 104 1.02 -32.11 26.16
CA SER A 104 0.14 -32.38 25.01
C SER A 104 0.93 -32.64 23.73
N THR A 105 0.52 -33.67 22.98
CA THR A 105 0.95 -33.92 21.60
C THR A 105 0.10 -33.20 20.55
N ALA A 106 -1.06 -32.66 20.96
CA ALA A 106 -1.82 -31.68 20.19
C ALA A 106 -1.32 -30.26 20.51
N GLU A 107 -1.46 -29.35 19.56
CA GLU A 107 -1.12 -27.93 19.74
C GLU A 107 -2.29 -27.23 20.42
N ALA A 108 -2.04 -26.44 21.46
CA ALA A 108 -3.09 -25.67 22.10
C ALA A 108 -3.50 -24.47 21.20
N LEU A 109 -4.80 -24.31 20.95
CA LEU A 109 -5.29 -23.16 20.17
C LEU A 109 -5.41 -21.91 21.04
N THR A 110 -6.03 -22.05 22.22
CA THR A 110 -6.19 -21.04 23.26
C THR A 110 -6.66 -21.67 24.57
N TYR A 111 -6.76 -20.87 25.64
CA TYR A 111 -7.65 -21.15 26.77
C TYR A 111 -8.33 -19.85 27.21
N GLY A 112 -9.44 -19.97 27.93
CA GLY A 112 -10.10 -18.84 28.60
C GLY A 112 -10.64 -19.28 29.96
N ILE A 113 -10.67 -18.35 30.91
CA ILE A 113 -11.37 -18.52 32.18
C ILE A 113 -12.76 -17.91 31.99
N PHE A 114 -13.82 -18.65 32.31
CA PHE A 114 -15.20 -18.23 32.11
C PHE A 114 -16.04 -18.54 33.35
N ASP A 115 -16.76 -17.55 33.85
CA ASP A 115 -17.72 -17.72 34.95
C ASP A 115 -18.97 -18.45 34.44
N GLY A 116 -19.01 -19.77 34.60
CA GLY A 116 -20.21 -20.61 34.52
C GLY A 116 -21.06 -20.52 33.24
N GLY A 117 -20.81 -21.39 32.26
CA GLY A 117 -21.62 -21.48 31.03
C GLY A 117 -21.81 -22.92 30.52
N GLN A 118 -22.99 -23.22 29.95
CA GLN A 118 -23.37 -24.56 29.46
C GLN A 118 -22.63 -24.96 28.18
N PHE A 119 -21.69 -25.89 28.31
CA PHE A 119 -21.08 -26.68 27.23
C PHE A 119 -20.65 -28.02 27.85
N GLU A 120 -21.32 -29.11 27.48
CA GLU A 120 -21.17 -30.42 28.12
C GLU A 120 -20.05 -31.27 27.51
N VAL A 121 -18.87 -31.22 28.12
CA VAL A 121 -18.15 -32.39 28.69
C VAL A 121 -17.28 -31.81 29.81
N GLN A 122 -17.50 -32.21 31.06
CA GLN A 122 -16.75 -31.74 32.23
C GLN A 122 -15.78 -32.83 32.70
N LEU A 123 -14.51 -32.48 32.88
CA LEU A 123 -13.56 -33.32 33.61
C LEU A 123 -13.71 -33.07 35.12
N ASP A 124 -13.31 -34.04 35.95
CA ASP A 124 -13.53 -34.07 37.41
C ASP A 124 -13.00 -32.85 38.19
N ASN A 125 -12.14 -32.03 37.56
CA ASN A 125 -11.54 -30.81 38.10
C ASN A 125 -12.12 -29.51 37.50
N SER A 126 -13.28 -29.57 36.84
CA SER A 126 -13.93 -28.45 36.14
C SER A 126 -13.19 -27.87 34.94
N VAL A 127 -12.09 -28.51 34.49
CA VAL A 127 -11.48 -28.21 33.19
C VAL A 127 -12.34 -28.80 32.07
N ARG A 128 -12.41 -28.10 30.94
CA ARG A 128 -13.02 -28.59 29.69
C ARG A 128 -11.98 -28.53 28.58
N VAL A 129 -11.82 -29.63 27.85
CA VAL A 129 -10.84 -29.75 26.75
C VAL A 129 -11.59 -30.03 25.46
N LEU A 130 -11.55 -29.08 24.53
CA LEU A 130 -12.11 -29.23 23.20
C LEU A 130 -11.00 -29.74 22.26
N VAL A 131 -11.10 -31.00 21.83
CA VAL A 131 -10.19 -31.59 20.84
C VAL A 131 -10.76 -31.33 19.44
N LEU A 132 -10.01 -30.59 18.63
CA LEU A 132 -10.35 -30.27 17.24
C LEU A 132 -9.28 -30.82 16.31
N ASP A 133 -9.67 -31.15 15.08
CA ASP A 133 -8.74 -31.19 13.96
C ASP A 133 -8.40 -29.76 13.50
N ARG A 134 -7.58 -29.62 12.45
CA ARG A 134 -7.15 -28.31 11.97
C ARG A 134 -8.28 -27.50 11.32
N ASP A 135 -9.17 -28.14 10.56
CA ASP A 135 -10.16 -27.42 9.77
C ASP A 135 -11.35 -26.97 10.63
N ALA A 136 -11.72 -27.73 11.66
CA ALA A 136 -12.58 -27.23 12.73
C ALA A 136 -11.91 -26.09 13.52
N ALA A 137 -10.60 -26.18 13.82
CA ALA A 137 -9.88 -25.13 14.52
C ALA A 137 -9.75 -23.81 13.72
N HIS A 138 -9.69 -23.87 12.39
CA HIS A 138 -9.74 -22.68 11.52
C HIS A 138 -11.04 -21.87 11.64
N SER A 139 -12.13 -22.49 12.13
CA SER A 139 -13.43 -21.84 12.30
C SER A 139 -13.62 -21.18 13.69
N PHE A 140 -12.60 -21.21 14.56
CA PHE A 140 -12.69 -20.74 15.95
C PHE A 140 -12.12 -19.33 16.13
N TRP A 141 -12.85 -18.44 16.81
CA TRP A 141 -12.53 -17.02 16.95
C TRP A 141 -12.60 -16.55 18.40
N VAL A 142 -11.73 -15.60 18.78
CA VAL A 142 -11.72 -14.95 20.10
C VAL A 142 -11.61 -13.43 19.87
N PRO A 143 -12.74 -12.70 19.80
CA PRO A 143 -12.75 -11.26 19.53
C PRO A 143 -12.35 -10.44 20.76
N ALA A 144 -11.74 -9.27 20.52
CA ALA A 144 -11.55 -8.22 21.52
C ALA A 144 -12.71 -7.22 21.47
N VAL A 145 -12.96 -6.51 22.59
CA VAL A 145 -14.13 -5.63 22.76
C VAL A 145 -13.67 -4.18 22.98
N THR A 146 -13.82 -3.31 21.98
CA THR A 146 -13.36 -1.89 21.98
C THR A 146 -14.00 -1.06 20.85
N ASN A 147 -13.96 0.29 20.92
CA ASN A 147 -15.07 1.16 20.46
C ASN A 147 -14.76 2.44 19.62
N ASP A 148 -13.56 2.74 19.07
CA ASP A 148 -13.24 4.12 18.56
C ASP A 148 -12.55 4.25 17.16
N PRO A 149 -13.20 4.93 16.17
CA PRO A 149 -12.57 5.46 14.93
C PRO A 149 -13.08 6.84 14.36
N LEU A 150 -12.21 7.70 13.74
CA LEU A 150 -12.54 9.07 13.20
C LEU A 150 -12.03 9.41 11.73
N VAL A 151 -12.23 10.64 11.18
CA VAL A 151 -12.47 10.96 9.71
C VAL A 151 -11.80 12.25 9.07
N PRO A 152 -11.40 12.33 7.73
CA PRO A 152 -10.78 13.51 6.99
C PRO A 152 -11.10 13.79 5.43
N GLU A 153 -10.46 14.79 4.71
CA GLU A 153 -10.76 15.40 3.32
C GLU A 153 -9.55 16.15 2.55
N ASP A 154 -9.41 16.62 1.25
CA ASP A 154 -9.97 16.39 -0.16
C ASP A 154 -9.83 17.54 -1.34
N LYS A 155 -9.71 17.25 -2.70
CA LYS A 155 -9.96 17.94 -4.10
C LYS A 155 -9.27 19.22 -4.79
N VAL A 156 -9.65 19.69 -6.05
CA VAL A 156 -8.95 20.70 -7.02
C VAL A 156 -9.71 21.31 -8.30
N GLU A 157 -9.10 22.24 -9.13
CA GLU A 157 -9.56 22.82 -10.49
C GLU A 157 -8.42 23.37 -11.48
N ARG A 158 -8.67 23.83 -12.77
CA ARG A 158 -7.63 24.21 -13.84
C ARG A 158 -8.11 24.89 -15.20
N LEU A 159 -7.57 26.06 -15.64
CA LEU A 159 -7.72 26.66 -17.04
C LEU A 159 -6.56 27.62 -17.53
N PRO A 160 -6.54 28.18 -18.79
CA PRO A 160 -5.44 29.03 -19.35
C PRO A 160 -5.65 30.56 -19.41
N SER A 161 -6.82 31.05 -19.86
CA SER A 161 -7.23 32.48 -19.81
C SER A 161 -7.54 32.93 -18.38
N TYR A 162 -7.74 31.95 -17.51
CA TYR A 162 -7.58 31.98 -16.08
C TYR A 162 -6.35 32.81 -15.65
N THR A 163 -6.62 33.92 -14.96
CA THR A 163 -5.61 34.65 -14.18
C THR A 163 -5.26 33.81 -12.95
N PRO A 164 -3.97 33.52 -12.69
CA PRO A 164 -3.52 32.88 -11.45
C PRO A 164 -4.04 33.62 -10.21
N ASN A 165 -5.05 33.05 -9.53
CA ASN A 165 -5.61 33.62 -8.31
C ASN A 165 -4.99 32.94 -7.08
N PRO A 166 -4.34 33.67 -6.17
CA PRO A 166 -3.90 33.12 -4.89
C PRO A 166 -5.09 32.66 -4.03
N PRO A 167 -4.97 31.58 -3.24
CA PRO A 167 -3.79 30.73 -3.07
C PRO A 167 -3.68 29.59 -4.10
N THR A 168 -4.65 29.42 -5.01
CA THR A 168 -4.75 28.26 -5.92
C THR A 168 -3.52 28.07 -6.82
N TRP A 169 -2.89 29.18 -7.21
CA TRP A 169 -1.60 29.17 -7.90
C TRP A 169 -0.56 29.93 -7.08
N ILE A 170 0.56 29.29 -6.82
CA ILE A 170 1.69 29.82 -6.04
C ILE A 170 2.72 30.37 -7.04
N PRO A 171 3.21 31.62 -6.87
CA PRO A 171 4.34 32.12 -7.65
C PRO A 171 5.61 31.33 -7.31
N ALA A 172 6.24 30.72 -8.31
CA ALA A 172 7.46 29.95 -8.12
C ALA A 172 8.68 30.89 -8.19
N THR A 173 9.06 31.47 -7.06
CA THR A 173 10.06 32.55 -6.97
C THR A 173 11.27 32.21 -6.09
N HIS A 174 11.37 30.99 -5.56
CA HIS A 174 12.46 30.63 -4.64
C HIS A 174 13.81 30.55 -5.36
N THR A 175 14.79 31.35 -4.92
CA THR A 175 16.18 31.34 -5.41
C THR A 175 17.11 30.51 -4.52
N THR A 176 16.60 29.93 -3.44
CA THR A 176 17.27 28.97 -2.55
C THR A 176 16.31 27.86 -2.19
N THR A 177 16.81 26.64 -1.99
CA THR A 177 16.01 25.45 -1.63
C THR A 177 16.51 24.85 -0.31
N PRO A 178 15.65 24.22 0.51
CA PRO A 178 16.07 23.33 1.59
C PRO A 178 16.45 21.93 1.09
N ASN A 179 16.26 21.62 -0.20
CA ASN A 179 16.59 20.34 -0.80
C ASN A 179 18.12 20.19 -0.99
N PRO A 180 18.74 19.04 -0.69
CA PRO A 180 20.18 18.84 -0.88
C PRO A 180 20.63 18.74 -2.34
N ASP A 181 19.71 18.66 -3.32
CA ASP A 181 20.02 18.68 -4.75
C ASP A 181 19.86 20.11 -5.32
N GLU A 182 20.90 20.93 -5.19
CA GLU A 182 20.94 22.31 -5.71
C GLU A 182 21.19 22.40 -7.24
N ASN A 183 21.25 21.27 -7.96
CA ASN A 183 21.67 21.21 -9.37
C ASN A 183 20.54 21.55 -10.37
N ALA A 184 19.88 22.71 -10.21
CA ALA A 184 18.74 23.10 -11.01
C ALA A 184 18.83 24.51 -11.63
N THR A 185 17.97 24.78 -12.62
CA THR A 185 17.70 26.14 -13.12
C THR A 185 16.90 26.94 -12.09
N LEU A 186 17.25 28.22 -11.90
CA LEU A 186 16.49 29.14 -11.06
C LEU A 186 15.30 29.77 -11.81
N PRO A 187 14.19 30.14 -11.11
CA PRO A 187 13.90 29.82 -9.71
C PRO A 187 13.71 28.31 -9.50
N TYR A 188 13.95 27.80 -8.30
CA TYR A 188 13.79 26.38 -7.99
C TYR A 188 12.35 25.95 -8.25
N LEU A 189 12.16 24.99 -9.16
CA LEU A 189 10.88 24.43 -9.56
C LEU A 189 10.65 23.09 -8.86
N TYR A 190 10.84 23.07 -7.54
CA TYR A 190 10.62 21.92 -6.66
C TYR A 190 9.31 22.12 -5.92
N ALA A 191 8.30 21.28 -6.18
CA ALA A 191 6.94 21.44 -5.66
C ALA A 191 6.89 21.35 -4.12
N ASP A 192 7.78 20.54 -3.54
CA ASP A 192 7.95 20.40 -2.09
C ASP A 192 8.32 21.71 -1.39
N ASP A 193 9.13 22.57 -2.02
CA ASP A 193 9.53 23.89 -1.50
C ASP A 193 8.34 24.86 -1.41
N TYR A 194 7.25 24.58 -2.13
CA TYR A 194 6.00 25.34 -2.13
C TYR A 194 4.86 24.56 -1.44
N GLY A 195 5.15 23.48 -0.70
CA GLY A 195 4.17 22.71 0.07
C GLY A 195 3.33 21.71 -0.74
N ILE A 196 3.71 21.40 -1.98
CA ILE A 196 2.97 20.48 -2.87
C ILE A 196 3.71 19.14 -2.95
N HIS A 197 3.26 18.17 -2.15
CA HIS A 197 3.92 16.87 -1.97
C HIS A 197 3.24 15.68 -2.67
N ALA A 198 2.04 15.88 -3.24
CA ALA A 198 1.23 14.80 -3.79
C ALA A 198 0.28 15.23 -4.91
N GLY A 199 -0.06 14.28 -5.79
CA GLY A 199 -1.00 14.44 -6.89
C GLY A 199 -0.32 14.70 -8.23
N PHE A 200 -1.00 15.46 -9.08
CA PHE A 200 -0.41 16.08 -10.27
C PHE A 200 0.09 17.48 -9.91
N ILE A 201 1.15 17.93 -10.58
CA ILE A 201 1.67 19.29 -10.46
C ILE A 201 1.45 19.98 -11.81
N LEU A 202 0.95 21.20 -11.78
CA LEU A 202 0.76 22.04 -12.95
C LEU A 202 1.77 23.18 -12.88
N TRP A 203 2.67 23.28 -13.86
CA TRP A 203 3.61 24.39 -13.99
C TRP A 203 3.19 25.31 -15.14
N ARG A 204 3.00 26.60 -14.86
CA ARG A 204 2.65 27.62 -15.85
C ARG A 204 3.81 28.61 -15.97
N ALA A 205 4.60 28.44 -17.01
CA ALA A 205 5.68 29.36 -17.38
C ALA A 205 5.14 30.43 -18.32
N VAL A 206 5.69 31.65 -18.21
CA VAL A 206 5.37 32.78 -19.08
C VAL A 206 6.67 33.32 -19.68
N PHE A 207 6.71 33.63 -20.98
CA PHE A 207 7.92 34.09 -21.68
C PHE A 207 7.61 34.99 -22.90
N PRO A 208 8.52 35.92 -23.27
CA PRO A 208 8.40 36.69 -24.50
C PRO A 208 8.93 35.89 -25.71
N SER A 209 8.43 36.18 -26.91
CA SER A 209 9.10 35.76 -28.15
C SER A 209 10.33 36.64 -28.44
N PRO A 210 11.37 36.11 -29.13
CA PRO A 210 11.45 34.79 -29.75
C PRO A 210 11.89 33.68 -28.79
N ALA A 211 11.53 32.44 -29.15
CA ALA A 211 12.17 31.21 -28.68
C ALA A 211 12.02 30.13 -29.77
N THR A 212 12.96 29.19 -29.83
CA THR A 212 13.02 28.15 -30.90
C THR A 212 12.78 26.73 -30.37
N ALA A 213 13.15 26.45 -29.13
CA ALA A 213 12.87 25.18 -28.45
C ALA A 213 12.84 25.36 -26.93
N LEU A 214 12.16 24.45 -26.24
CA LEU A 214 12.25 24.24 -24.80
C LEU A 214 13.17 23.04 -24.52
N HIS A 215 14.25 23.23 -23.77
CA HIS A 215 14.90 22.12 -23.08
C HIS A 215 14.28 21.97 -21.69
N LEU A 216 13.83 20.75 -21.36
CA LEU A 216 13.16 20.44 -20.10
C LEU A 216 13.72 19.15 -19.49
N VAL A 217 13.98 19.17 -18.17
CA VAL A 217 14.27 17.99 -17.36
C VAL A 217 13.27 17.95 -16.20
N THR A 218 12.35 17.00 -16.24
CA THR A 218 11.40 16.74 -15.13
C THR A 218 11.91 15.63 -14.22
N GLN A 219 11.63 15.73 -12.91
CA GLN A 219 11.86 14.70 -11.89
C GLN A 219 10.51 14.40 -11.23
N GLY A 220 9.99 13.18 -11.40
CA GLY A 220 8.68 12.78 -10.87
C GLY A 220 8.66 11.43 -10.14
N GLY A 221 9.79 10.72 -10.15
CA GLY A 221 9.91 9.34 -9.68
C GLY A 221 9.68 8.31 -10.80
N ILE A 222 10.02 7.05 -10.55
CA ILE A 222 9.86 5.98 -11.56
C ILE A 222 8.39 5.85 -11.96
N LEU A 223 8.13 5.68 -13.26
CA LEU A 223 6.80 5.73 -13.87
C LEU A 223 6.06 7.08 -13.78
N HIS A 224 6.72 8.21 -13.52
CA HIS A 224 6.09 9.53 -13.73
C HIS A 224 5.80 9.82 -15.21
N ALA A 225 5.14 10.94 -15.50
CA ALA A 225 4.91 11.43 -16.86
C ALA A 225 4.79 12.95 -16.87
N HIS A 226 4.83 13.55 -18.07
CA HIS A 226 4.35 14.91 -18.26
C HIS A 226 3.71 15.09 -19.64
N SER A 227 2.83 16.07 -19.77
CA SER A 227 2.32 16.59 -21.04
C SER A 227 2.45 18.10 -21.08
N ILE A 228 2.91 18.62 -22.22
CA ILE A 228 3.32 20.02 -22.40
C ILE A 228 2.44 20.66 -23.46
N TYR A 229 1.98 21.88 -23.18
CA TYR A 229 1.14 22.68 -24.06
C TYR A 229 1.78 24.07 -24.25
N LEU A 230 1.72 24.60 -25.47
CA LEU A 230 2.13 25.96 -25.83
C LEU A 230 0.89 26.75 -26.23
N ASN A 231 0.58 27.84 -25.53
CA ASN A 231 -0.59 28.69 -25.81
C ASN A 231 -1.90 27.88 -25.95
N SER A 232 -2.09 26.88 -25.08
CA SER A 232 -3.19 25.88 -25.07
C SER A 232 -3.12 24.77 -26.13
N HIS A 233 -2.23 24.85 -27.12
CA HIS A 233 -2.02 23.77 -28.10
C HIS A 233 -1.13 22.66 -27.52
N PRO A 234 -1.49 21.37 -27.63
CA PRO A 234 -0.63 20.27 -27.20
C PRO A 234 0.68 20.24 -28.01
N LEU A 235 1.81 20.02 -27.32
CA LEU A 235 3.15 20.13 -27.92
C LEU A 235 3.98 18.85 -27.81
N SER A 236 4.04 18.22 -26.63
CA SER A 236 4.82 17.00 -26.39
C SER A 236 4.35 16.26 -25.14
N SER A 237 4.69 14.98 -25.00
CA SER A 237 4.45 14.19 -23.79
C SER A 237 5.56 13.18 -23.52
N PHE A 238 5.98 13.08 -22.26
CA PHE A 238 6.83 11.99 -21.77
C PHE A 238 5.95 10.99 -21.04
N PHE A 239 5.80 9.79 -21.61
CA PHE A 239 4.87 8.77 -21.09
C PHE A 239 5.37 8.02 -19.85
N GLY A 240 6.66 8.14 -19.52
CA GLY A 240 7.29 7.51 -18.35
C GLY A 240 8.35 6.47 -18.67
N SER A 241 9.03 5.99 -17.62
CA SER A 241 10.04 4.92 -17.68
C SER A 241 9.91 4.00 -16.48
N LEU A 242 10.23 2.71 -16.67
CA LEU A 242 10.31 1.70 -15.60
C LEU A 242 11.61 1.80 -14.78
N THR A 243 12.58 2.61 -15.21
CA THR A 243 13.91 2.70 -14.59
C THR A 243 14.39 4.12 -14.32
N ALA A 244 13.97 5.10 -15.12
CA ALA A 244 14.32 6.51 -14.93
C ALA A 244 13.25 7.23 -14.10
N ALA A 245 13.69 7.93 -13.05
CA ALA A 245 12.84 8.82 -12.24
C ALA A 245 12.69 10.23 -12.83
N SER A 246 13.54 10.54 -13.82
CA SER A 246 13.56 11.80 -14.56
C SER A 246 13.29 11.59 -16.06
N GLY A 247 12.78 12.64 -16.69
CA GLY A 247 12.46 12.69 -18.11
C GLY A 247 13.01 13.97 -18.73
N THR A 248 14.03 13.82 -19.59
CA THR A 248 14.69 14.90 -20.34
C THR A 248 14.12 14.98 -21.76
N SER A 249 13.92 16.20 -22.27
CA SER A 249 13.49 16.43 -23.66
C SER A 249 13.94 17.79 -24.17
N THR A 250 14.26 17.89 -25.46
CA THR A 250 14.41 19.17 -26.17
C THR A 250 13.32 19.23 -27.24
N ILE A 251 12.43 20.21 -27.11
CA ILE A 251 11.12 20.24 -27.77
C ILE A 251 11.06 21.51 -28.63
N PRO A 252 11.02 21.42 -29.97
CA PRO A 252 10.86 22.58 -30.84
C PRO A 252 9.60 23.38 -30.49
N LEU A 253 9.67 24.72 -30.58
CA LEU A 253 8.53 25.62 -30.42
C LEU A 253 8.05 26.08 -31.81
N PRO A 254 6.91 25.58 -32.32
CA PRO A 254 6.44 25.94 -33.65
C PRO A 254 6.10 27.42 -33.72
N GLN A 255 6.75 28.14 -34.63
CA GLN A 255 6.60 29.60 -34.75
C GLN A 255 5.17 30.02 -35.15
N SER A 256 4.38 29.09 -35.72
CA SER A 256 2.96 29.27 -36.02
C SER A 256 2.04 29.20 -34.78
N LEU A 257 2.56 28.76 -33.63
CA LEU A 257 1.85 28.70 -32.35
C LEU A 257 2.33 29.77 -31.36
N LEU A 258 3.38 30.54 -31.70
CA LEU A 258 3.89 31.63 -30.88
C LEU A 258 3.13 32.94 -31.14
N HIS A 259 2.79 33.63 -30.07
CA HIS A 259 2.32 35.01 -30.12
C HIS A 259 3.51 35.97 -30.26
N ASN A 260 3.44 36.84 -31.26
CA ASN A 260 4.41 37.93 -31.45
C ASN A 260 3.89 39.21 -30.77
N GLY A 261 4.78 39.92 -30.07
CA GLY A 261 4.44 41.18 -29.38
C GLY A 261 3.62 41.04 -28.09
N THR A 262 3.31 39.82 -27.65
CA THR A 262 2.69 39.51 -26.35
C THR A 262 3.37 38.28 -25.73
N GLU A 263 3.10 38.02 -24.46
CA GLU A 263 3.67 36.87 -23.77
C GLU A 263 3.05 35.54 -24.24
N ASN A 264 3.87 34.50 -24.16
CA ASN A 264 3.56 33.12 -24.49
C ASN A 264 3.51 32.30 -23.20
N VAL A 265 2.69 31.25 -23.17
CA VAL A 265 2.50 30.39 -22.00
C VAL A 265 2.89 28.95 -22.32
N ILE A 266 3.78 28.37 -21.51
CA ILE A 266 3.99 26.93 -21.47
C ILE A 266 3.26 26.37 -20.24
N LEU A 267 2.38 25.41 -20.45
CA LEU A 267 1.78 24.61 -19.37
C LEU A 267 2.41 23.21 -19.38
N VAL A 268 3.08 22.83 -18.29
CA VAL A 268 3.55 21.46 -18.05
C VAL A 268 2.61 20.82 -17.03
N LEU A 269 1.79 19.87 -17.46
CA LEU A 269 1.06 18.98 -16.56
C LEU A 269 1.95 17.79 -16.24
N GLN A 270 2.39 17.68 -14.98
CA GLN A 270 3.29 16.64 -14.50
C GLN A 270 2.56 15.65 -13.58
N ASP A 271 2.65 14.37 -13.90
CA ASP A 271 2.30 13.28 -13.00
C ASP A 271 3.48 12.95 -12.07
N THR A 272 3.20 12.38 -10.90
CA THR A 272 4.21 11.92 -9.93
C THR A 272 3.90 10.52 -9.43
N SER A 273 4.96 9.76 -9.11
CA SER A 273 4.85 8.43 -8.49
C SER A 273 4.85 8.48 -6.95
N ALA A 274 4.60 9.65 -6.36
CA ALA A 274 5.05 10.02 -5.01
C ALA A 274 6.58 9.89 -4.81
N HIS A 275 7.08 10.17 -3.61
CA HIS A 275 8.50 10.12 -3.24
C HIS A 275 9.05 8.70 -3.14
N GLU A 276 10.37 8.54 -3.37
CA GLU A 276 11.08 7.29 -3.09
C GLU A 276 11.22 7.01 -1.58
N GLN A 277 11.70 5.82 -1.23
CA GLN A 277 11.96 5.41 0.16
C GLN A 277 13.43 5.57 0.55
N GLY A 278 13.70 5.64 1.86
CA GLY A 278 15.06 5.70 2.42
C GLY A 278 15.80 6.99 2.03
N SER A 279 17.11 6.91 1.77
CA SER A 279 17.93 8.06 1.38
C SER A 279 17.51 8.70 0.05
N ALA A 280 16.75 8.00 -0.78
CA ALA A 280 16.20 8.54 -2.01
C ALA A 280 14.96 9.44 -1.79
N ALA A 281 14.34 9.44 -0.60
CA ALA A 281 13.12 10.21 -0.32
C ALA A 281 13.29 11.73 -0.45
N LEU A 282 14.53 12.23 -0.42
CA LEU A 282 14.84 13.67 -0.58
C LEU A 282 14.89 14.12 -2.04
N ARG A 283 14.73 13.23 -3.03
CA ARG A 283 14.73 13.62 -4.46
C ARG A 283 13.51 14.50 -4.74
N PRO A 284 13.66 15.73 -5.24
CA PRO A 284 12.54 16.67 -5.39
C PRO A 284 11.47 16.16 -6.37
N ARG A 285 10.26 16.72 -6.29
CA ARG A 285 9.25 16.57 -7.35
C ARG A 285 9.07 17.88 -8.11
N GLY A 286 9.19 17.83 -9.44
CA GLY A 286 9.05 19.02 -10.28
C GLY A 286 10.00 19.04 -11.48
N ILE A 287 10.63 20.19 -11.72
CA ILE A 287 11.50 20.46 -12.87
C ILE A 287 12.91 20.78 -12.36
N LEU A 288 13.92 20.04 -12.84
CA LEU A 288 15.33 20.30 -12.56
C LEU A 288 15.93 21.31 -13.54
N ASN A 289 15.49 21.29 -14.79
CA ASN A 289 15.93 22.26 -15.80
C ASN A 289 14.75 22.69 -16.67
N ALA A 290 14.56 24.00 -16.84
CA ALA A 290 13.82 24.56 -17.95
C ALA A 290 14.65 25.68 -18.60
N THR A 291 15.01 25.50 -19.87
CA THR A 291 15.79 26.48 -20.64
C THR A 291 15.15 26.72 -22.00
N LEU A 292 14.89 27.98 -22.35
CA LEU A 292 14.46 28.37 -23.70
C LEU A 292 15.69 28.54 -24.59
N LEU A 293 15.72 27.81 -25.70
CA LEU A 293 16.78 27.89 -26.70
C LEU A 293 16.42 28.92 -27.76
N GLY A 294 17.38 29.77 -28.16
CA GLY A 294 17.13 30.88 -29.07
C GLY A 294 16.28 32.00 -28.47
N SER A 295 16.40 32.22 -27.15
CA SER A 295 15.78 33.32 -26.42
C SER A 295 16.76 33.86 -25.39
N ASP A 296 17.20 35.10 -25.54
CA ASP A 296 18.12 35.75 -24.59
C ASP A 296 17.41 36.24 -23.31
N ALA A 297 16.07 36.34 -23.35
CA ALA A 297 15.25 36.83 -22.24
C ALA A 297 14.85 35.74 -21.23
N GLY A 298 14.82 34.46 -21.65
CA GLY A 298 14.35 33.36 -20.80
C GLY A 298 12.87 33.48 -20.44
N PHE A 299 12.51 33.04 -19.23
CA PHE A 299 11.14 33.09 -18.72
C PHE A 299 10.87 34.35 -17.90
N SER A 300 9.76 35.04 -18.17
CA SER A 300 9.27 36.17 -17.38
C SER A 300 8.86 35.76 -15.96
N SER A 301 8.18 34.61 -15.83
CA SER A 301 7.72 34.08 -14.54
C SER A 301 7.36 32.59 -14.61
N TRP A 302 7.33 31.97 -13.44
CA TRP A 302 6.77 30.63 -13.21
C TRP A 302 5.73 30.68 -12.09
N HIS A 303 4.66 29.89 -12.25
CA HIS A 303 3.69 29.60 -11.21
C HIS A 303 3.44 28.09 -11.16
N LEU A 304 3.10 27.56 -9.99
CA LEU A 304 2.69 26.17 -9.83
C LEU A 304 1.35 26.04 -9.10
N ALA A 305 0.63 24.96 -9.40
CA ALA A 305 -0.53 24.49 -8.66
C ALA A 305 -0.44 22.97 -8.43
N GLY A 306 -1.01 22.49 -7.34
CA GLY A 306 -1.01 21.08 -6.93
C GLY A 306 -2.42 20.56 -6.66
N THR A 307 -2.56 19.70 -5.66
CA THR A 307 -3.86 19.37 -5.05
C THR A 307 -4.34 20.53 -4.16
N ALA A 308 -5.66 20.76 -4.02
CA ALA A 308 -6.26 21.88 -3.27
C ALA A 308 -7.35 21.40 -2.27
N GLY A 309 -8.48 22.12 -2.17
CA GLY A 309 -9.60 21.86 -1.23
C GLY A 309 -10.89 21.31 -1.89
N ARG A 310 -11.89 20.96 -1.06
CA ARG A 310 -12.91 19.95 -1.44
C ARG A 310 -13.87 20.31 -2.58
N SER A 311 -14.40 19.26 -3.23
CA SER A 311 -15.43 19.36 -4.29
C SER A 311 -16.82 18.95 -3.78
N ALA A 312 -17.02 18.96 -2.46
CA ALA A 312 -18.32 18.76 -1.83
C ALA A 312 -19.28 19.88 -2.30
N GLY A 313 -20.21 19.54 -3.19
CA GLY A 313 -21.08 20.52 -3.86
C GLY A 313 -20.52 21.11 -5.16
N PHE A 314 -19.50 20.50 -5.79
CA PHE A 314 -19.04 20.91 -7.12
C PHE A 314 -20.14 20.74 -8.16
N ASP A 315 -20.45 21.85 -8.83
CA ASP A 315 -21.48 21.99 -9.85
C ASP A 315 -20.95 21.57 -11.22
N ASP A 316 -21.41 20.42 -11.69
CA ASP A 316 -21.18 19.87 -13.03
C ASP A 316 -22.38 20.04 -13.97
N SER A 317 -23.36 20.87 -13.63
CA SER A 317 -24.54 21.14 -14.49
C SER A 317 -24.21 21.81 -15.84
N THR A 318 -22.96 22.23 -16.02
CA THR A 318 -22.41 22.82 -17.25
C THR A 318 -21.50 21.85 -18.05
N TRP A 319 -21.31 20.61 -17.59
CA TRP A 319 -20.51 19.62 -18.30
C TRP A 319 -21.32 18.97 -19.43
N GLU A 320 -20.65 18.64 -20.53
CA GLU A 320 -21.23 17.91 -21.65
C GLU A 320 -21.36 16.41 -21.30
N GLU A 321 -22.44 15.75 -21.76
CA GLU A 321 -22.60 14.30 -21.61
C GLU A 321 -21.62 13.54 -22.52
N GLY A 322 -20.83 12.62 -21.97
CA GLY A 322 -19.86 11.83 -22.75
C GLY A 322 -19.21 10.67 -21.97
N SER A 323 -18.82 9.61 -22.68
CA SER A 323 -18.29 8.37 -22.10
C SER A 323 -16.75 8.35 -22.06
N PRO A 324 -16.12 7.78 -21.02
CA PRO A 324 -14.69 7.47 -21.03
C PRO A 324 -14.25 6.56 -22.19
N SER A 325 -15.18 5.85 -22.82
CA SER A 325 -14.92 5.02 -24.01
C SER A 325 -14.84 5.82 -25.32
N ASP A 326 -15.35 7.06 -25.35
CA ASP A 326 -15.25 7.93 -26.53
C ASP A 326 -13.83 8.52 -26.67
N GLY A 327 -13.12 8.63 -25.53
CA GLY A 327 -11.70 8.93 -25.47
C GLY A 327 -11.34 10.38 -25.78
N LEU A 328 -10.20 10.59 -26.43
CA LEU A 328 -9.67 11.90 -26.80
C LEU A 328 -9.02 11.86 -28.19
N THR A 329 -9.39 12.80 -29.04
CA THR A 329 -8.71 13.03 -30.32
C THR A 329 -7.44 13.85 -30.08
N GLY A 330 -6.33 13.16 -29.82
CA GLY A 330 -5.02 13.77 -29.54
C GLY A 330 -4.71 13.92 -28.06
N ALA A 331 -3.61 14.63 -27.75
CA ALA A 331 -3.15 14.79 -26.37
C ALA A 331 -4.01 15.81 -25.59
N GLY A 332 -4.55 15.38 -24.46
CA GLY A 332 -5.42 16.17 -23.60
C GLY A 332 -5.65 15.48 -22.26
N VAL A 333 -6.52 16.05 -21.42
CA VAL A 333 -7.02 15.42 -20.18
C VAL A 333 -8.49 15.80 -19.99
N MET A 334 -9.37 14.81 -20.18
CA MET A 334 -10.80 14.89 -19.89
C MET A 334 -11.07 14.35 -18.47
N PHE A 335 -12.13 14.84 -17.84
CA PHE A 335 -12.70 14.28 -16.62
C PHE A 335 -14.13 13.83 -16.93
N HIS A 336 -14.53 12.67 -16.41
CA HIS A 336 -15.92 12.21 -16.46
C HIS A 336 -16.42 12.04 -15.03
N ARG A 337 -17.67 12.41 -14.78
CA ARG A 337 -18.38 12.18 -13.53
C ARG A 337 -19.69 11.45 -13.83
N SER A 338 -20.06 10.53 -12.95
CA SER A 338 -21.31 9.80 -13.03
C SER A 338 -21.73 9.39 -11.62
N ILE A 339 -23.04 9.24 -11.40
CA ILE A 339 -23.59 8.74 -10.14
C ILE A 339 -24.01 7.29 -10.38
N VAL A 340 -23.32 6.36 -9.72
CA VAL A 340 -23.71 4.94 -9.70
C VAL A 340 -24.56 4.72 -8.44
N PRO A 341 -25.89 4.59 -8.55
CA PRO A 341 -26.72 4.21 -7.41
C PRO A 341 -26.35 2.79 -6.98
N LEU A 342 -26.18 2.59 -5.68
CA LEU A 342 -25.76 1.30 -5.12
C LEU A 342 -26.81 0.82 -4.10
N ASP A 343 -27.45 -0.29 -4.45
CA ASP A 343 -28.41 -1.00 -3.59
C ASP A 343 -27.79 -2.35 -3.18
N THR A 344 -27.05 -2.35 -2.07
CA THR A 344 -26.44 -3.55 -1.47
C THR A 344 -27.36 -4.13 -0.40
N PRO A 345 -27.65 -5.44 -0.42
CA PRO A 345 -28.51 -6.06 0.59
C PRO A 345 -28.05 -5.80 2.04
N ASP A 346 -28.99 -5.41 2.90
CA ASP A 346 -28.74 -5.17 4.32
C ASP A 346 -27.99 -6.34 4.99
N GLY A 347 -27.05 -6.01 5.88
CA GLY A 347 -26.27 -6.99 6.63
C GLY A 347 -25.18 -7.73 5.85
N HIS A 348 -24.97 -7.46 4.55
CA HIS A 348 -23.96 -8.12 3.73
C HIS A 348 -22.70 -7.24 3.54
N ASP A 349 -21.52 -7.86 3.58
CA ASP A 349 -20.26 -7.22 3.19
C ASP A 349 -20.01 -7.47 1.69
N VAL A 350 -20.45 -6.52 0.85
CA VAL A 350 -20.38 -6.65 -0.61
C VAL A 350 -19.07 -6.04 -1.12
N SER A 351 -18.10 -6.90 -1.41
CA SER A 351 -16.84 -6.50 -2.06
C SER A 351 -17.07 -6.06 -3.50
N LEU A 352 -16.81 -4.78 -3.80
CA LEU A 352 -16.94 -4.20 -5.13
C LEU A 352 -15.58 -3.92 -5.75
N SER A 353 -15.53 -3.88 -7.08
CA SER A 353 -14.37 -3.40 -7.83
C SER A 353 -14.80 -2.75 -9.14
N ILE A 354 -14.06 -1.73 -9.56
CA ILE A 354 -14.20 -1.11 -10.88
C ILE A 354 -13.11 -1.71 -11.78
N ARG A 355 -13.50 -2.18 -12.96
CA ARG A 355 -12.58 -2.77 -13.94
C ARG A 355 -12.58 -1.95 -15.23
N LEU A 356 -11.41 -1.39 -15.55
CA LEU A 356 -11.19 -0.61 -16.77
C LEU A 356 -10.90 -1.56 -17.94
N GLY A 357 -11.91 -1.83 -18.76
CA GLY A 357 -11.73 -2.62 -19.98
C GLY A 357 -10.84 -1.90 -20.99
N LEU A 358 -9.90 -2.62 -21.60
CA LEU A 358 -9.34 -2.28 -22.91
C LEU A 358 -10.00 -3.22 -23.93
N GLN A 359 -10.48 -2.68 -25.05
CA GLN A 359 -10.77 -3.51 -26.22
C GLN A 359 -9.43 -3.84 -26.88
N THR A 360 -9.06 -5.12 -26.92
CA THR A 360 -7.70 -5.56 -27.25
C THR A 360 -7.39 -5.65 -28.74
N ASP A 361 -8.40 -5.46 -29.60
CA ASP A 361 -8.47 -6.20 -30.87
C ASP A 361 -8.04 -5.39 -32.11
N SER A 362 -7.72 -4.10 -31.96
CA SER A 362 -7.09 -3.27 -32.99
C SER A 362 -6.32 -2.10 -32.39
N ASP A 363 -5.05 -1.94 -32.76
CA ASP A 363 -4.22 -0.73 -32.61
C ASP A 363 -4.32 0.00 -31.25
N ASN A 364 -4.20 -0.78 -30.17
CA ASN A 364 -4.32 -0.35 -28.78
C ASN A 364 -3.58 0.96 -28.44
N TYR A 365 -4.31 2.06 -28.26
CA TYR A 365 -3.81 3.29 -27.65
C TYR A 365 -3.55 3.08 -26.15
N THR A 366 -2.38 2.53 -25.79
CA THR A 366 -1.95 2.35 -24.39
C THR A 366 -1.43 3.63 -23.74
N ASP A 367 -1.30 4.71 -24.51
CA ASP A 367 -0.52 5.90 -24.18
C ASP A 367 -1.34 6.98 -23.45
N PHE A 368 -2.20 6.53 -22.54
CA PHE A 368 -2.96 7.36 -21.62
C PHE A 368 -2.69 6.99 -20.15
N ARG A 369 -3.21 7.81 -19.25
CA ARG A 369 -3.25 7.54 -17.81
C ARG A 369 -4.66 7.85 -17.31
N ALA A 370 -5.27 6.92 -16.57
CA ALA A 370 -6.57 7.15 -15.95
C ALA A 370 -6.42 7.19 -14.43
N CYS A 371 -7.07 8.16 -13.78
CA CYS A 371 -7.13 8.27 -12.32
C CYS A 371 -8.57 8.05 -11.88
N MET A 372 -8.78 7.02 -11.06
CA MET A 372 -10.10 6.57 -10.67
C MET A 372 -10.45 7.14 -9.30
N TYR A 373 -11.45 8.02 -9.26
CA TYR A 373 -11.95 8.63 -8.03
C TYR A 373 -13.32 8.05 -7.67
N VAL A 374 -13.52 7.64 -6.40
CA VAL A 374 -14.81 7.16 -5.89
C VAL A 374 -15.12 7.87 -4.59
N ASN A 375 -16.27 8.56 -4.55
CA ASN A 375 -16.69 9.40 -3.42
C ASN A 375 -15.54 10.32 -2.94
N GLU A 376 -14.99 11.05 -3.91
CA GLU A 376 -13.84 11.96 -3.82
C GLU A 376 -12.45 11.32 -3.68
N TYR A 377 -12.29 10.16 -3.05
CA TYR A 377 -10.97 9.52 -2.87
C TYR A 377 -10.39 8.92 -4.16
N LEU A 378 -9.09 9.14 -4.40
CA LEU A 378 -8.33 8.47 -5.46
C LEU A 378 -8.10 6.98 -5.10
N TYR A 379 -8.81 6.08 -5.76
CA TYR A 379 -8.72 4.64 -5.57
C TYR A 379 -7.69 3.94 -6.48
N GLY A 380 -7.19 4.61 -7.52
CA GLY A 380 -6.12 4.05 -8.35
C GLY A 380 -5.66 4.94 -9.50
N LYS A 381 -4.40 4.75 -9.91
CA LYS A 381 -3.86 5.21 -11.19
C LYS A 381 -3.68 3.99 -12.12
N TYR A 382 -4.25 4.03 -13.31
CA TYR A 382 -4.11 2.99 -14.33
C TYR A 382 -3.15 3.47 -15.44
N LEU A 383 -2.12 2.65 -15.71
CA LEU A 383 -1.00 2.96 -16.60
C LEU A 383 -0.86 1.85 -17.68
N PRO A 384 -1.78 1.77 -18.66
CA PRO A 384 -1.87 0.65 -19.60
C PRO A 384 -0.60 0.41 -20.43
N LYS A 385 0.20 1.45 -20.72
CA LYS A 385 1.52 1.32 -21.38
C LYS A 385 2.51 0.39 -20.66
N PHE A 386 2.36 0.23 -19.34
CA PHE A 386 3.30 -0.55 -18.50
C PHE A 386 2.65 -1.74 -17.78
N ALA A 387 1.34 -1.66 -17.48
CA ALA A 387 0.64 -2.67 -16.70
C ALA A 387 -0.83 -2.86 -17.15
N PRO A 388 -1.09 -3.25 -18.42
CA PRO A 388 -2.45 -3.33 -18.96
C PRO A 388 -3.32 -4.35 -18.22
N LEU A 389 -2.73 -5.39 -17.62
CA LEU A 389 -3.45 -6.39 -16.82
C LEU A 389 -3.77 -5.93 -15.39
N ARG A 390 -3.25 -4.79 -14.92
CA ARG A 390 -3.59 -4.21 -13.59
C ARG A 390 -4.71 -3.20 -13.72
N ASN A 391 -5.85 -3.65 -14.26
CA ASN A 391 -6.99 -2.83 -14.62
C ASN A 391 -8.22 -2.97 -13.70
N THR A 392 -8.12 -3.77 -12.64
CA THR A 392 -9.22 -4.01 -11.68
C THR A 392 -8.84 -3.42 -10.33
N PHE A 393 -9.66 -2.50 -9.84
CA PHE A 393 -9.40 -1.69 -8.64
C PHE A 393 -10.50 -1.96 -7.61
N PRO A 394 -10.18 -2.59 -6.45
CA PRO A 394 -11.17 -2.82 -5.41
C PRO A 394 -11.63 -1.50 -4.79
N VAL A 395 -12.93 -1.38 -4.58
CA VAL A 395 -13.57 -0.21 -3.96
C VAL A 395 -14.18 -0.68 -2.65
N GLN A 396 -13.74 -0.09 -1.53
CA GLN A 396 -14.25 -0.47 -0.22
C GLN A 396 -15.63 0.18 -0.02
N GLY A 397 -16.62 -0.64 0.30
CA GLY A 397 -17.91 -0.16 0.76
C GLY A 397 -17.72 0.62 2.07
N LYS A 398 -18.20 1.87 2.11
CA LYS A 398 -18.26 2.62 3.37
C LYS A 398 -19.32 1.93 4.24
N ARG A 399 -18.90 1.19 5.28
CA ARG A 399 -19.85 0.65 6.28
C ARG A 399 -20.80 1.76 6.71
N GLY A 400 -22.10 1.50 6.61
CA GLY A 400 -23.11 2.43 7.10
C GLY A 400 -22.88 2.71 8.58
N GLN A 401 -22.91 3.98 8.98
CA GLN A 401 -22.94 4.33 10.40
C GLN A 401 -24.37 4.12 10.92
N GLY A 402 -24.66 2.86 11.23
CA GLY A 402 -25.90 2.37 11.83
C GLY A 402 -25.80 0.85 12.00
N ARG A 403 -26.09 0.27 13.16
CA ARG A 403 -26.67 0.83 14.40
C ARG A 403 -25.78 0.53 15.61
#